data_AF-A0A1I0FLU4-F1
#
_entry.id   AF-A0A1I0FLU4-F1
#
_cell.length_a   1.000
_cell.length_b   1.000
_cell.length_c   1.000
_cell.angle_alpha   90.00
_cell.angle_beta   90.00
_cell.angle_gamma   90.00
#
_symmetry.space_group_name_H-M   'P 1'
#
loop_
_entity.id
_entity.type
_entity.pdbx_description
1 polymer ?
#
loop_
_entity_poly.entity_id
_entity_poly.type
_entity_poly.pdbx_seq_one_letter_code
_entity_poly.pdbx_strand_id
1 'polypeptide(L)'
;MKLVALTGAGISKASGVPTFDELGDIRDKLSREYFNEHPQEFYDILLKMKDIITSSKPNRAHLALAEYKIPIVTMNVDGLHRAAGSKEIIEIHGNLDYVSCKGCKEDYPFEILRKSIYCGGCNQLLEPNVVLYGDEIPQYFDAINLIDSSNRLLVVGTSFYTSTVNDLVFMAETAGIKVDIINAEAEIEVEKYLKEVLKHQESFSE
;
A
#
# COMPACT_ATOMS: atom_id res chain seq x y z
N MET A 1 6.40 17.15 16.83
CA MET A 1 6.59 15.70 16.61
C MET A 1 6.49 15.42 15.12
N LYS A 2 7.29 14.51 14.57
CA LYS A 2 7.19 14.07 13.18
C LYS A 2 6.73 12.61 13.15
N LEU A 3 5.52 12.38 12.65
CA LEU A 3 4.86 11.08 12.60
C LEU A 3 4.80 10.63 11.14
N VAL A 4 5.16 9.38 10.86
CA VAL A 4 4.94 8.70 9.58
C VAL A 4 4.03 7.49 9.82
N ALA A 5 3.16 7.18 8.86
CA ALA A 5 2.34 5.97 8.91
C ALA A 5 2.88 4.89 7.97
N LEU A 6 3.00 3.65 8.45
CA LEU A 6 3.24 2.45 7.65
C LEU A 6 1.96 1.62 7.61
N THR A 7 1.33 1.47 6.45
CA THR A 7 0.00 0.84 6.37
C THR A 7 -0.01 -0.44 5.53
N GLY A 8 -0.79 -1.43 5.96
CA GLY A 8 -1.08 -2.67 5.23
C GLY A 8 -2.57 -2.91 5.02
N ALA A 9 -2.93 -4.09 4.50
CA ALA A 9 -4.28 -4.37 4.00
C ALA A 9 -5.39 -4.21 5.06
N GLY A 10 -5.07 -4.39 6.33
CA GLY A 10 -6.04 -4.26 7.44
C GLY A 10 -6.64 -2.86 7.55
N ILE A 11 -5.94 -1.80 7.12
CA ILE A 11 -6.50 -0.45 7.12
C ILE A 11 -7.69 -0.33 6.14
N SER A 12 -7.70 -1.13 5.08
CA SER A 12 -8.71 -1.10 4.00
C SER A 12 -9.87 -2.07 4.24
N LYS A 13 -9.84 -2.86 5.32
CA LYS A 13 -10.89 -3.83 5.65
C LYS A 13 -12.26 -3.19 5.83
N ALA A 14 -12.33 -2.07 6.57
CA ALA A 14 -13.58 -1.31 6.74
C ALA A 14 -14.07 -0.63 5.43
N SER A 15 -13.23 -0.59 4.39
CA SER A 15 -13.60 -0.15 3.04
C SER A 15 -14.09 -1.29 2.14
N GLY A 16 -14.19 -2.52 2.67
CA GLY A 16 -14.62 -3.71 1.93
C GLY A 16 -13.51 -4.35 1.08
N VAL A 17 -12.27 -3.88 1.18
CA VAL A 17 -11.13 -4.51 0.49
C VAL A 17 -10.66 -5.70 1.32
N PRO A 18 -10.66 -6.93 0.76
CA PRO A 18 -10.29 -8.12 1.51
C PRO A 18 -8.79 -8.11 1.83
N THR A 19 -8.45 -8.60 3.01
CA THR A 19 -7.06 -8.87 3.40
C THR A 19 -6.56 -10.16 2.76
N PHE A 20 -5.26 -10.31 2.58
CA PHE A 20 -4.71 -11.55 2.02
C PHE A 20 -4.96 -12.79 2.89
N ASP A 21 -5.16 -12.63 4.21
CA ASP A 21 -5.54 -13.74 5.08
C ASP A 21 -6.97 -14.25 4.78
N GLU A 22 -7.84 -13.39 4.23
CA GLU A 22 -9.20 -13.73 3.82
C GLU A 22 -9.27 -14.32 2.40
N LEU A 23 -8.16 -14.29 1.65
CA LEU A 23 -8.09 -14.68 0.24
C LEU A 23 -7.51 -16.10 0.02
N GLY A 24 -7.19 -16.84 1.08
CA GLY A 24 -6.72 -18.24 0.98
C GLY A 24 -5.43 -18.39 0.15
N ASP A 25 -5.41 -19.37 -0.77
CA ASP A 25 -4.24 -19.74 -1.60
C ASP A 25 -3.89 -18.70 -2.69
N ILE A 26 -4.55 -17.54 -2.72
CA ILE A 26 -4.23 -16.47 -3.67
C ILE A 26 -2.79 -15.97 -3.49
N ARG A 27 -2.22 -16.05 -2.27
CA ARG A 27 -0.84 -15.59 -2.01
C ARG A 27 0.20 -16.31 -2.86
N ASP A 28 0.05 -17.63 -3.07
CA ASP A 28 0.98 -18.42 -3.87
C ASP A 28 0.96 -18.02 -5.35
N LYS A 29 -0.12 -17.33 -5.77
CA LYS A 29 -0.32 -16.82 -7.13
C LYS A 29 0.19 -15.39 -7.32
N LEU A 30 0.75 -14.76 -6.28
CA LEU A 30 1.27 -13.38 -6.32
C LEU A 30 2.81 -13.33 -6.37
N SER A 31 3.45 -14.39 -6.89
CA SER A 31 4.89 -14.44 -7.10
C SER A 31 5.27 -14.08 -8.53
N ARG A 32 6.51 -13.60 -8.71
CA ARG A 32 7.09 -13.34 -10.04
C ARG A 32 7.13 -14.60 -10.88
N GLU A 33 7.46 -15.73 -10.27
CA GLU A 33 7.47 -17.05 -10.91
C GLU A 33 6.09 -17.40 -11.47
N TYR A 34 5.04 -17.30 -10.63
CA TYR A 34 3.68 -17.61 -11.05
C TYR A 34 3.18 -16.68 -12.16
N PHE A 35 3.49 -15.38 -12.11
CA PHE A 35 3.16 -14.46 -13.19
C PHE A 35 3.82 -14.85 -14.53
N ASN A 36 5.09 -15.28 -14.50
CA ASN A 36 5.80 -15.67 -15.71
C ASN A 36 5.21 -16.96 -16.33
N GLU A 37 4.75 -17.90 -15.50
CA GLU A 37 4.18 -19.18 -15.93
C GLU A 37 2.69 -19.09 -16.31
N HIS A 38 1.93 -18.27 -15.58
CA HIS A 38 0.46 -18.18 -15.65
C HIS A 38 -0.06 -16.74 -15.72
N PRO A 39 0.38 -15.91 -16.70
CA PRO A 39 0.09 -14.47 -16.70
C PRO A 39 -1.40 -14.15 -16.86
N GLN A 40 -2.16 -14.97 -17.60
CA GLN A 40 -3.60 -14.77 -17.76
C GLN A 40 -4.34 -14.99 -16.43
N GLU A 41 -4.06 -16.09 -15.73
CA GLU A 41 -4.70 -16.40 -14.45
C GLU A 41 -4.31 -15.37 -13.38
N PHE A 42 -3.05 -14.95 -13.36
CA PHE A 42 -2.59 -13.86 -12.53
C PHE A 42 -3.41 -12.58 -12.75
N TYR A 43 -3.61 -12.17 -14.01
CA TYR A 43 -4.40 -10.98 -14.32
C TYR A 43 -5.88 -11.14 -14.01
N ASP A 44 -6.46 -12.33 -14.16
CA ASP A 44 -7.84 -12.59 -13.77
C ASP A 44 -8.07 -12.37 -12.26
N ILE A 45 -7.06 -12.69 -11.43
CA ILE A 45 -7.09 -12.42 -9.98
C ILE A 45 -7.03 -10.92 -9.70
N LEU A 46 -6.06 -10.21 -10.31
CA LEU A 46 -5.92 -8.77 -10.09
C LEU A 46 -7.11 -7.96 -10.64
N LEU A 47 -7.73 -8.40 -11.73
CA LEU A 47 -8.93 -7.76 -12.27
C LEU A 47 -10.12 -7.86 -11.29
N LYS A 48 -10.32 -9.02 -10.65
CA LYS A 48 -11.33 -9.19 -9.59
C LYS A 48 -11.04 -8.27 -8.40
N MET A 49 -9.78 -8.17 -8.00
CA MET A 49 -9.35 -7.25 -6.95
C MET A 49 -9.62 -5.78 -7.34
N LYS A 50 -9.31 -5.40 -8.58
CA LYS A 50 -9.57 -4.06 -9.13
C LYS A 50 -11.07 -3.72 -9.12
N ASP A 51 -11.95 -4.68 -9.42
CA ASP A 51 -13.41 -4.46 -9.37
C ASP A 51 -13.89 -4.13 -7.96
N ILE A 52 -13.36 -4.83 -6.94
CA ILE A 52 -13.64 -4.54 -5.53
C ILE A 52 -13.15 -3.14 -5.17
N ILE A 53 -11.88 -2.84 -5.44
CA ILE A 53 -11.24 -1.55 -5.13
C ILE A 53 -11.98 -0.39 -5.78
N THR A 54 -12.40 -0.53 -7.04
CA THR A 54 -13.13 0.52 -7.78
C THR A 54 -14.47 0.87 -7.12
N SER A 55 -15.06 -0.09 -6.39
CA SER A 55 -16.32 0.10 -5.66
C SER A 55 -16.10 0.57 -4.21
N SER A 56 -14.87 0.48 -3.70
CA SER A 56 -14.50 0.88 -2.34
C SER A 56 -14.31 2.39 -2.20
N LYS A 57 -14.46 2.89 -0.98
CA LYS A 57 -14.20 4.29 -0.61
C LYS A 57 -13.25 4.36 0.58
N PRO A 58 -12.48 5.44 0.73
CA PRO A 58 -11.69 5.67 1.93
C PRO A 58 -12.57 5.61 3.17
N ASN A 59 -12.13 4.87 4.18
CA ASN A 59 -12.78 4.86 5.51
C ASN A 59 -12.18 5.96 6.41
N ARG A 60 -12.65 6.03 7.66
CA ARG A 60 -12.26 7.09 8.58
C ARG A 60 -10.76 7.09 8.92
N ALA A 61 -10.08 5.94 8.89
CA ALA A 61 -8.62 5.89 9.11
C ALA A 61 -7.86 6.63 8.00
N HIS A 62 -8.19 6.34 6.74
CA HIS A 62 -7.60 7.01 5.58
C HIS A 62 -7.87 8.52 5.61
N LEU A 63 -9.13 8.89 5.88
CA LEU A 63 -9.54 10.29 5.96
C LEU A 63 -8.80 11.02 7.08
N ALA A 64 -8.62 10.38 8.24
CA ALA A 64 -7.89 10.97 9.35
C ALA A 64 -6.40 11.16 9.00
N LEU A 65 -5.74 10.17 8.40
CA LEU A 65 -4.35 10.32 7.97
C LEU A 65 -4.19 11.48 6.96
N ALA A 66 -5.13 11.62 6.02
CA ALA A 66 -5.16 12.73 5.07
C ALA A 66 -5.42 14.09 5.75
N GLU A 67 -6.40 14.16 6.64
CA GLU A 67 -6.80 15.37 7.39
C GLU A 67 -5.64 15.92 8.23
N TYR A 68 -4.92 15.04 8.92
CA TYR A 68 -3.74 15.39 9.72
C TYR A 68 -2.44 15.48 8.90
N LYS A 69 -2.52 15.29 7.57
CA LYS A 69 -1.39 15.37 6.63
C LYS A 69 -0.22 14.47 7.03
N ILE A 70 -0.52 13.27 7.50
CA ILE A 70 0.51 12.29 7.88
C ILE A 70 1.14 11.72 6.61
N PRO A 71 2.47 11.77 6.45
CA PRO A 71 3.15 11.07 5.37
C PRO A 71 2.99 9.55 5.52
N ILE A 72 2.78 8.86 4.40
CA ILE A 72 2.41 7.45 4.38
C ILE A 72 3.40 6.64 3.56
N VAL A 73 3.91 5.57 4.15
CA VAL A 73 4.44 4.41 3.42
C VAL A 73 3.33 3.36 3.39
N THR A 74 2.93 2.88 2.22
CA THR A 74 1.86 1.87 2.11
C THR A 74 2.28 0.67 1.30
N MET A 75 1.98 -0.51 1.84
CA MET A 75 2.08 -1.79 1.16
C MET A 75 0.85 -2.12 0.31
N ASN A 76 -0.20 -1.27 0.36
CA ASN A 76 -1.44 -1.50 -0.37
C ASN A 76 -1.33 -0.96 -1.81
N VAL A 77 -2.01 -1.65 -2.73
CA VAL A 77 -2.09 -1.29 -4.15
C VAL A 77 -3.46 -0.69 -4.53
N ASP A 78 -4.28 -0.39 -3.51
CA ASP A 78 -5.69 -0.01 -3.66
C ASP A 78 -5.92 1.48 -3.98
N GLY A 79 -4.93 2.33 -3.77
CA GLY A 79 -5.03 3.77 -4.00
C GLY A 79 -5.97 4.51 -3.05
N LEU A 80 -6.47 3.89 -1.97
CA LEU A 80 -7.45 4.52 -1.06
C LEU A 80 -6.86 5.71 -0.29
N HIS A 81 -5.55 5.72 -0.02
CA HIS A 81 -4.88 6.89 0.56
C HIS A 81 -4.93 8.11 -0.37
N ARG A 82 -4.70 7.91 -1.67
CA ARG A 82 -4.82 9.00 -2.66
C ARG A 82 -6.27 9.47 -2.77
N ALA A 83 -7.21 8.53 -2.81
CA ALA A 83 -8.64 8.85 -2.85
C ALA A 83 -9.11 9.60 -1.59
N ALA A 84 -8.47 9.38 -0.43
CA ALA A 84 -8.72 10.13 0.80
C ALA A 84 -8.17 11.56 0.77
N GLY A 85 -7.25 11.87 -0.15
CA GLY A 85 -6.63 13.18 -0.30
C GLY A 85 -5.24 13.31 0.32
N SER A 86 -4.64 12.22 0.80
CA SER A 86 -3.25 12.20 1.29
C SER A 86 -2.29 12.70 0.20
N LYS A 87 -1.24 13.44 0.60
CA LYS A 87 -0.35 14.16 -0.33
C LYS A 87 1.04 13.54 -0.46
N GLU A 88 1.57 12.99 0.62
CA GLU A 88 2.89 12.38 0.66
C GLU A 88 2.72 10.88 0.89
N ILE A 89 2.78 10.10 -0.19
CA ILE A 89 2.51 8.67 -0.19
C ILE A 89 3.62 7.97 -0.97
N ILE A 90 4.22 6.95 -0.35
CA ILE A 90 5.14 6.01 -0.98
C ILE A 90 4.43 4.65 -1.07
N GLU A 91 3.99 4.30 -2.29
CA GLU A 91 3.36 3.02 -2.60
C GLU A 91 4.45 1.98 -2.89
N ILE A 92 4.97 1.32 -1.85
CA ILE A 92 6.14 0.45 -1.98
C ILE A 92 5.85 -0.83 -2.77
N HIS A 93 4.59 -1.26 -2.86
CA HIS A 93 4.19 -2.41 -3.68
C HIS A 93 3.54 -2.02 -5.01
N GLY A 94 3.65 -0.76 -5.43
CA GLY A 94 3.04 -0.25 -6.65
C GLY A 94 1.53 -0.03 -6.52
N ASN A 95 0.81 -0.06 -7.65
CA ASN A 95 -0.63 0.20 -7.71
C ASN A 95 -1.29 -0.48 -8.92
N LEU A 96 -2.62 -0.56 -8.90
CA LEU A 96 -3.41 -1.11 -10.00
C LEU A 96 -3.94 -0.02 -10.96
N ASP A 97 -3.16 1.04 -11.21
CA ASP A 97 -3.60 2.14 -12.11
C ASP A 97 -3.23 1.88 -13.56
N TYR A 98 -2.06 1.29 -13.80
CA TYR A 98 -1.55 1.01 -15.14
C TYR A 98 -0.75 -0.29 -15.20
N VAL A 99 -0.46 -0.71 -16.42
CA VAL A 99 0.49 -1.76 -16.78
C VAL A 99 1.46 -1.22 -17.83
N SER A 100 2.70 -1.70 -17.81
CA SER A 100 3.76 -1.18 -18.67
C SER A 100 4.20 -2.21 -19.70
N CYS A 101 4.44 -1.80 -20.93
CA CYS A 101 5.00 -2.69 -21.93
C CYS A 101 6.54 -2.73 -21.82
N LYS A 102 7.12 -3.93 -21.61
CA LYS A 102 8.59 -4.10 -21.61
C LYS A 102 9.25 -3.77 -22.95
N GLY A 103 8.53 -3.92 -24.06
CA GLY A 103 9.03 -3.66 -25.41
C GLY A 103 9.04 -2.17 -25.77
N CYS A 104 7.86 -1.55 -25.86
CA CYS A 104 7.74 -0.14 -26.29
C CYS A 104 7.85 0.88 -25.16
N LYS A 105 7.85 0.44 -23.89
CA LYS A 105 7.90 1.29 -22.68
C LYS A 105 6.70 2.21 -22.48
N GLU A 106 5.62 1.99 -23.21
CA GLU A 106 4.35 2.70 -22.98
C GLU A 106 3.60 2.10 -21.80
N ASP A 107 2.96 2.99 -21.03
CA ASP A 107 2.01 2.63 -19.99
C ASP A 107 0.58 2.64 -20.55
N TYR A 108 -0.20 1.66 -20.13
CA TYR A 108 -1.60 1.50 -20.49
C TYR A 108 -2.45 1.47 -19.22
N PRO A 109 -3.67 2.06 -19.21
CA PRO A 109 -4.58 1.91 -18.08
C PRO A 109 -4.78 0.44 -17.73
N PHE A 110 -4.79 0.11 -16.44
CA PHE A 110 -4.89 -1.28 -15.97
C PHE A 110 -6.09 -2.01 -16.57
N GLU A 111 -7.16 -1.28 -16.88
CA GLU A 111 -8.39 -1.78 -17.49
C GLU A 111 -8.19 -2.38 -18.89
N ILE A 112 -7.08 -2.09 -19.59
CA ILE A 112 -6.74 -2.69 -20.88
C ILE A 112 -6.68 -4.22 -20.81
N LEU A 113 -6.32 -4.75 -19.64
CA LEU A 113 -6.20 -6.19 -19.38
C LEU A 113 -7.52 -6.94 -19.54
N ARG A 114 -8.67 -6.25 -19.48
CA ARG A 114 -9.98 -6.86 -19.81
C ARG A 114 -10.13 -7.20 -21.29
N LYS A 115 -9.31 -6.58 -22.15
CA LYS A 115 -9.29 -6.82 -23.60
C LYS A 115 -8.14 -7.73 -24.00
N SER A 116 -6.94 -7.48 -23.46
CA SER A 116 -5.73 -8.21 -23.82
C SER A 116 -4.65 -8.01 -22.76
N ILE A 117 -3.91 -9.08 -22.45
CA ILE A 117 -2.69 -9.03 -21.61
C ILE A 117 -1.44 -8.66 -22.44
N TYR A 118 -1.57 -8.54 -23.76
CA TYR A 118 -0.50 -8.15 -24.67
C TYR A 118 -0.67 -6.72 -25.16
N CYS A 119 0.45 -6.03 -25.32
CA CYS A 119 0.54 -4.67 -25.85
C CYS A 119 -0.01 -4.60 -27.29
N GLY A 120 -0.89 -3.63 -27.54
CA GLY A 120 -1.46 -3.40 -28.88
C GLY A 120 -0.47 -2.92 -29.93
N GLY A 121 0.68 -2.35 -29.53
CA GLY A 121 1.69 -1.82 -30.45
C GLY A 121 2.77 -2.83 -30.86
N CYS A 122 3.30 -3.62 -29.92
CA CYS A 122 4.41 -4.53 -30.17
C CYS A 122 4.16 -5.99 -29.74
N ASN A 123 2.94 -6.31 -29.31
CA ASN A 123 2.49 -7.65 -28.93
C ASN A 123 3.31 -8.33 -27.80
N GLN A 124 4.10 -7.55 -27.05
CA GLN A 124 4.79 -8.04 -25.86
C GLN A 124 3.80 -8.12 -24.69
N LEU A 125 4.05 -9.05 -23.77
CA LEU A 125 3.28 -9.17 -22.53
C LEU A 125 3.36 -7.85 -21.74
N LEU A 126 2.22 -7.38 -21.26
CA LEU A 126 2.15 -6.21 -20.38
C LEU A 126 2.62 -6.64 -18.99
N GLU A 127 3.46 -5.82 -18.37
CA GLU A 127 3.96 -6.04 -17.02
C GLU A 127 3.08 -5.33 -16.00
N PRO A 128 2.80 -5.99 -14.87
CA PRO A 128 2.04 -5.37 -13.80
C PRO A 128 2.87 -4.28 -13.11
N ASN A 129 2.21 -3.18 -12.73
CA ASN A 129 2.80 -2.18 -11.83
C ASN A 129 2.60 -2.55 -10.35
N VAL A 130 2.79 -3.82 -10.00
CA VAL A 130 2.78 -4.28 -8.61
C VAL A 130 4.04 -5.07 -8.31
N VAL A 131 4.51 -4.97 -7.07
CA VAL A 131 5.66 -5.75 -6.59
C VAL A 131 5.18 -7.15 -6.19
N LEU A 132 5.77 -8.17 -6.79
CA LEU A 132 5.44 -9.57 -6.54
C LEU A 132 6.42 -10.21 -5.56
N TYR A 133 6.05 -11.35 -4.98
CA TYR A 133 7.02 -12.16 -4.25
C TYR A 133 8.16 -12.56 -5.18
N GLY A 134 9.40 -12.23 -4.79
CA GLY A 134 10.61 -12.41 -5.59
C GLY A 134 11.07 -11.16 -6.35
N ASP A 135 10.28 -10.09 -6.38
CA ASP A 135 10.71 -8.81 -6.96
C ASP A 135 11.49 -7.96 -5.95
N GLU A 136 12.35 -7.08 -6.46
CA GLU A 136 12.89 -5.97 -5.70
C GLU A 136 11.80 -4.91 -5.49
N ILE A 137 11.82 -4.24 -4.32
CA ILE A 137 10.92 -3.12 -4.01
C ILE A 137 11.59 -1.83 -4.51
N PRO A 138 11.08 -1.17 -5.57
CA PRO A 138 11.79 -0.03 -6.17
C PRO A 138 11.93 1.18 -5.23
N GLN A 139 10.89 1.47 -4.46
CA GLN A 139 10.83 2.62 -3.53
C GLN A 139 11.23 2.24 -2.09
N TYR A 140 12.01 1.18 -1.91
CA TYR A 140 12.37 0.69 -0.57
C TYR A 140 13.22 1.70 0.21
N PHE A 141 14.23 2.28 -0.44
CA PHE A 141 15.09 3.29 0.16
C PHE A 141 14.34 4.60 0.43
N ASP A 142 13.41 4.98 -0.44
CA ASP A 142 12.57 6.16 -0.22
C ASP A 142 11.68 5.98 1.02
N ALA A 143 11.11 4.79 1.21
CA ALA A 143 10.36 4.45 2.40
C ALA A 143 11.22 4.50 3.67
N ILE A 144 12.45 3.96 3.62
CA ILE A 144 13.40 4.07 4.75
C ILE A 144 13.69 5.53 5.05
N ASN A 145 14.04 6.34 4.04
CA ASN A 145 14.38 7.75 4.22
C ASN A 145 13.21 8.55 4.81
N LEU A 146 11.98 8.27 4.37
CA LEU A 146 10.79 8.92 4.92
C LEU A 146 10.59 8.53 6.38
N ILE A 147 10.70 7.25 6.73
CA ILE A 147 10.58 6.76 8.10
C ILE A 147 11.68 7.37 8.99
N ASP A 148 12.94 7.38 8.53
CA ASP A 148 14.10 7.91 9.24
C ASP A 148 14.00 9.42 9.50
N SER A 149 13.27 10.15 8.66
CA SER A 149 13.00 11.58 8.86
C SER A 149 12.03 11.88 10.02
N SER A 150 11.39 10.84 10.57
CA SER A 150 10.39 10.90 11.63
C SER A 150 10.99 10.64 13.01
N ASN A 151 10.23 10.91 14.08
CA ASN A 151 10.57 10.44 15.42
C ASN A 151 9.52 9.50 16.01
N ARG A 152 8.53 9.13 15.19
CA ARG A 152 7.50 8.17 15.52
C ARG A 152 6.94 7.53 14.25
N LEU A 153 6.79 6.21 14.28
CA LEU A 153 6.16 5.40 13.24
C LEU A 153 4.85 4.82 13.76
N LEU A 154 3.75 5.09 13.06
CA LEU A 154 2.46 4.45 13.31
C LEU A 154 2.25 3.33 12.30
N VAL A 155 2.25 2.09 12.75
CA VAL A 155 1.96 0.93 11.91
C VAL A 155 0.47 0.61 11.97
N VAL A 156 -0.21 0.53 10.81
CA VAL A 156 -1.66 0.35 10.74
C VAL A 156 -2.05 -0.84 9.88
N GLY A 157 -2.80 -1.77 10.45
CA GLY A 157 -3.45 -2.85 9.70
C GLY A 157 -2.48 -3.79 8.99
N THR A 158 -1.41 -4.19 9.68
CA THR A 158 -0.39 -5.09 9.13
C THR A 158 -0.40 -6.43 9.86
N SER A 159 -0.36 -7.55 9.13
CA SER A 159 -0.30 -8.90 9.72
C SER A 159 1.11 -9.31 10.20
N PHE A 160 2.14 -8.51 9.88
CA PHE A 160 3.55 -8.85 10.13
C PHE A 160 4.01 -10.17 9.50
N TYR A 161 3.26 -10.67 8.52
CA TYR A 161 3.56 -11.92 7.84
C TYR A 161 4.70 -11.78 6.83
N THR A 162 4.78 -10.66 6.12
CA THR A 162 5.83 -10.41 5.12
C THR A 162 7.07 -9.80 5.75
N SER A 163 8.26 -10.08 5.19
CA SER A 163 9.51 -9.51 5.70
C SER A 163 9.50 -7.98 5.62
N THR A 164 8.91 -7.38 4.58
CA THR A 164 8.91 -5.93 4.34
C THR A 164 8.50 -5.11 5.57
N VAL A 165 7.38 -5.44 6.21
CA VAL A 165 6.93 -4.70 7.40
C VAL A 165 7.83 -4.94 8.61
N ASN A 166 8.31 -6.19 8.79
CA ASN A 166 9.22 -6.52 9.87
C ASN A 166 10.55 -5.77 9.72
N ASP A 167 11.09 -5.70 8.51
CA ASP A 167 12.34 -5.03 8.20
C ASP A 167 12.22 -3.50 8.42
N LEU A 168 11.15 -2.88 7.93
CA LEU A 168 10.90 -1.44 8.11
C LEU A 168 10.69 -1.07 9.59
N VAL A 169 9.98 -1.90 10.35
CA VAL A 169 9.78 -1.69 11.79
C VAL A 169 11.09 -1.89 12.56
N PHE A 170 11.84 -2.96 12.28
CA PHE A 170 13.12 -3.23 12.91
C PHE A 170 14.13 -2.09 12.67
N MET A 171 14.18 -1.56 11.44
CA MET A 171 15.03 -0.41 11.11
C MET A 171 14.61 0.84 11.89
N ALA A 172 13.30 1.12 11.99
CA ALA A 172 12.80 2.24 12.77
C ALA A 172 13.19 2.12 14.26
N GLU A 173 12.98 0.95 14.87
CA GLU A 173 13.36 0.70 16.27
C GLU A 173 14.87 0.86 16.49
N THR A 174 15.69 0.36 15.57
CA THR A 174 17.16 0.48 15.63
C THR A 174 17.62 1.93 15.50
N ALA A 175 16.90 2.76 14.75
CA ALA A 175 17.13 4.20 14.65
C ALA A 175 16.63 4.99 15.89
N GLY A 176 16.03 4.32 16.88
CA GLY A 176 15.45 4.94 18.07
C GLY A 176 14.11 5.63 17.82
N ILE A 177 13.46 5.34 16.70
CA ILE A 177 12.12 5.84 16.37
C ILE A 177 11.10 5.07 17.21
N LYS A 178 10.19 5.80 17.86
CA LYS A 178 9.12 5.15 18.61
C LYS A 178 8.12 4.51 17.64
N VAL A 179 7.82 3.23 17.81
CA VAL A 179 6.81 2.51 17.02
C VAL A 179 5.53 2.32 17.84
N ASP A 180 4.39 2.72 17.28
CA ASP A 180 3.06 2.43 17.81
C ASP A 180 2.27 1.61 16.75
N ILE A 181 1.46 0.64 17.18
CA ILE A 181 0.78 -0.32 16.27
C ILE A 181 -0.73 -0.29 16.49
N ILE A 182 -1.51 -0.19 15.41
CA ILE A 182 -2.99 -0.28 15.40
C ILE A 182 -3.43 -1.29 14.34
N ASN A 183 -3.82 -2.49 14.77
CA ASN A 183 -4.24 -3.56 13.86
C ASN A 183 -5.74 -3.87 13.88
N ALA A 184 -6.41 -3.66 15.01
CA ALA A 184 -7.85 -3.85 15.14
C ALA A 184 -8.58 -2.51 15.03
N GLU A 185 -9.76 -2.52 14.41
CA GLU A 185 -10.68 -1.37 14.36
C GLU A 185 -9.99 -0.07 13.91
N ALA A 186 -9.15 -0.16 12.88
CA ALA A 186 -8.32 0.95 12.42
C ALA A 186 -9.15 2.20 12.08
N GLU A 187 -10.36 2.02 11.55
CA GLU A 187 -11.32 3.07 11.26
C GLU A 187 -11.78 3.87 12.49
N ILE A 188 -11.60 3.33 13.70
CA ILE A 188 -11.89 4.01 14.98
C ILE A 188 -10.58 4.47 15.62
N GLU A 189 -9.63 3.54 15.80
CA GLU A 189 -8.47 3.76 16.67
C GLU A 189 -7.43 4.70 16.06
N VAL A 190 -7.30 4.77 14.73
CA VAL A 190 -6.35 5.70 14.08
C VAL A 190 -6.70 7.15 14.38
N GLU A 191 -7.97 7.55 14.24
CA GLU A 191 -8.38 8.93 14.50
C GLU A 191 -8.18 9.30 15.98
N LYS A 192 -8.54 8.38 16.88
CA LYS A 192 -8.38 8.56 18.32
C LYS A 192 -6.91 8.73 18.70
N TYR A 193 -6.04 7.86 18.18
CA TYR A 193 -4.61 7.95 18.35
C TYR A 193 -4.06 9.31 17.87
N LEU A 194 -4.41 9.73 16.65
CA LEU A 194 -3.95 11.00 16.10
C LEU A 194 -4.39 12.18 16.98
N LYS A 195 -5.64 12.17 17.45
CA LYS A 195 -6.15 13.17 18.41
C LYS A 195 -5.35 13.21 19.71
N GLU A 196 -4.98 12.07 20.27
CA GLU A 196 -4.24 12.02 21.54
C GLU A 196 -2.79 12.48 21.39
N VAL A 197 -2.11 11.98 20.35
CA VAL A 197 -0.67 12.21 20.16
C VAL A 197 -0.39 13.60 19.58
N LEU A 198 -1.32 14.17 18.79
CA LEU A 198 -1.15 15.50 18.18
C LEU A 198 -1.78 16.64 19.00
N LYS A 199 -2.68 16.38 19.95
CA LYS A 199 -3.24 17.39 20.88
C LYS A 199 -2.18 18.22 21.61
N HIS A 200 -1.00 17.66 21.86
CA HIS A 200 0.08 18.30 22.60
C HIS A 200 0.89 19.31 21.76
N GLN A 201 0.52 19.58 20.51
CA GLN A 201 1.21 20.55 19.66
C GLN A 201 0.61 21.96 19.69
N GLU A 202 -0.66 22.11 20.09
CA GLU A 202 -1.33 23.44 20.12
C GLU A 202 -1.12 24.19 21.44
N SER A 203 -0.59 23.54 22.49
CA SER A 203 -0.44 24.13 23.84
C SER A 203 0.93 24.80 24.10
N PHE A 204 1.78 24.97 23.08
CA PHE A 204 3.11 25.58 23.21
C PHE A 204 3.34 26.76 22.24
N SER A 205 2.28 27.34 21.71
CA SER A 205 2.33 28.53 20.85
C SER A 205 1.53 29.71 21.42
N GLU A 206 1.73 30.01 22.71
CA GLU A 206 1.43 31.30 23.32
C GLU A 206 2.64 31.81 24.11
#